data_AF-A0A6P1NZY5-F1
#
_entry.id   AF-A0A6P1NZY5-F1
#
_cell.length_a   1.000
_cell.length_b   1.000
_cell.length_c   1.000
_cell.angle_alpha   90.00
_cell.angle_beta   90.00
_cell.angle_gamma   90.00
#
_symmetry.space_group_name_H-M   'P 1'
#
loop_
_entity.id
_entity.type
_entity.pdbx_description
1 polymer ?
#
loop_
_entity_poly.entity_id
_entity_poly.type
_entity_poly.pdbx_seq_one_letter_code
_entity_poly.pdbx_strand_id
1 'polypeptide(L)'
;MDLKNNILKNGRVTTKLLLLITALYLIFQFNKTYKNLSIIEISFWDPNKTYGPFRPPELPILKHYKTFRLEGDNKKDSVILNIARIEIERQRIQKQKRQGVFIQFNHKAKYWSFIYVLNICLKNGIENIVEYGNGIFIYNFPVPFGPRIEVIGSKGY
;
A
#
# COMPACT_ATOMS: atom_id res chain seq x y z
N MET A 1 66.88 21.82 -9.51
CA MET A 1 65.80 22.50 -10.27
C MET A 1 64.46 21.77 -10.05
N ASP A 2 64.28 21.08 -8.91
CA ASP A 2 63.32 19.95 -8.83
C ASP A 2 62.10 20.19 -7.95
N LEU A 3 62.11 21.24 -7.11
CA LEU A 3 60.98 21.54 -6.23
C LEU A 3 59.72 21.98 -6.98
N LYS A 4 59.85 22.79 -8.05
CA LYS A 4 58.70 23.25 -8.84
C LYS A 4 57.99 22.10 -9.56
N ASN A 5 58.74 21.10 -10.05
CA ASN A 5 58.17 19.96 -10.77
C ASN A 5 57.43 18.99 -9.84
N ASN A 6 57.89 18.82 -8.60
CA ASN A 6 57.20 17.99 -7.61
C ASN A 6 55.91 18.63 -7.11
N ILE A 7 55.87 19.95 -6.90
CA ILE A 7 54.65 20.66 -6.49
C ILE A 7 53.59 20.61 -7.61
N LEU A 8 54.00 20.79 -8.87
CA LEU A 8 53.10 20.68 -10.03
C LEU A 8 52.59 19.25 -10.26
N LYS A 9 53.43 18.22 -10.04
CA LYS A 9 53.00 16.81 -10.10
C LYS A 9 52.00 16.49 -8.98
N ASN A 10 52.30 16.87 -7.74
CA ASN A 10 51.45 16.58 -6.59
C ASN A 10 50.10 17.32 -6.68
N GLY A 11 50.09 18.57 -7.15
CA GLY A 11 48.84 19.33 -7.38
C GLY A 11 47.96 18.76 -8.49
N ARG A 12 48.54 18.07 -9.49
CA ARG A 12 47.78 17.36 -10.54
C ARG A 12 47.22 16.02 -10.07
N VAL A 13 47.83 15.39 -9.07
CA VAL A 13 47.35 14.13 -8.48
C VAL A 13 46.17 14.40 -7.53
N THR A 14 46.27 15.46 -6.71
CA THR A 14 45.20 15.83 -5.77
C THR A 14 43.93 16.31 -6.47
N THR A 15 44.05 17.06 -7.56
CA THR A 15 42.89 17.52 -8.35
C THR A 15 42.15 16.38 -9.04
N LYS A 16 42.88 15.39 -9.58
CA LYS A 16 42.28 14.16 -10.15
C LYS A 16 41.59 13.31 -9.09
N LEU A 17 42.18 13.18 -7.90
CA LEU A 17 41.58 12.43 -6.80
C LEU A 17 40.27 13.07 -6.32
N LEU A 18 40.26 14.40 -6.21
CA LEU A 18 39.06 15.16 -5.81
C LEU A 18 37.93 15.02 -6.85
N LEU A 19 38.26 15.06 -8.14
CA LEU A 19 37.30 14.82 -9.23
C LEU A 19 36.77 13.38 -9.21
N LEU A 20 37.61 12.39 -8.91
CA LEU A 20 37.18 11.00 -8.80
C LEU A 20 36.20 10.79 -7.64
N ILE A 21 36.50 11.37 -6.47
CA ILE A 21 35.65 11.26 -5.28
C ILE A 21 34.30 11.96 -5.51
N THR A 22 34.29 13.13 -6.13
CA THR A 22 33.05 13.84 -6.47
C THR A 22 32.23 13.09 -7.51
N ALA A 23 32.87 12.50 -8.54
CA ALA A 23 32.18 11.66 -9.51
C ALA A 23 31.56 10.41 -8.86
N LEU A 24 32.30 9.74 -7.97
CA LEU A 24 31.80 8.59 -7.20
C LEU A 24 30.61 8.97 -6.30
N TYR A 25 30.69 10.12 -5.62
CA TYR A 25 29.61 10.64 -4.79
C TYR A 25 28.35 10.92 -5.60
N LEU A 26 28.50 11.54 -6.78
CA LEU A 26 27.37 11.80 -7.69
C LEU A 26 26.76 10.48 -8.19
N ILE A 27 27.57 9.52 -8.64
CA ILE A 27 27.08 8.20 -9.07
C ILE A 27 26.30 7.50 -7.95
N PHE A 28 26.79 7.60 -6.71
CA PHE A 28 26.09 7.04 -5.54
C PHE A 28 24.74 7.72 -5.28
N GLN A 29 24.66 9.05 -5.38
CA GLN A 29 23.40 9.80 -5.23
C GLN A 29 22.41 9.55 -6.39
N PHE A 30 22.91 9.30 -7.60
CA PHE A 30 22.07 9.01 -8.77
C PHE A 30 21.61 7.55 -8.84
N ASN A 31 22.31 6.61 -8.19
CA ASN A 31 21.86 5.24 -8.01
C ASN A 31 20.73 5.16 -6.97
N LYS A 32 19.55 5.68 -7.32
CA LYS A 32 18.27 5.47 -6.61
C LYS A 32 17.75 4.04 -6.79
N THR A 33 18.62 3.03 -6.68
CA THR A 33 18.26 1.63 -6.89
C THR A 33 17.55 1.02 -5.69
N TYR A 34 17.64 1.67 -4.52
CA TYR A 34 16.85 1.31 -3.35
C TYR A 34 15.45 1.90 -3.45
N LYS A 35 14.57 1.22 -4.20
CA LYS A 35 13.13 1.41 -4.00
C LYS A 35 12.79 0.84 -2.64
N ASN A 36 12.28 1.67 -1.73
CA ASN A 36 11.60 1.19 -0.53
C ASN A 36 10.51 0.22 -0.99
N LEU A 37 10.69 -1.06 -0.70
CA LEU A 37 9.65 -2.06 -0.92
C LEU A 37 8.63 -1.84 0.20
N SER A 38 7.52 -1.17 -0.14
CA SER A 38 6.35 -1.15 0.73
C SER A 38 5.67 -2.50 0.64
N ILE A 39 5.78 -3.29 1.70
CA ILE A 39 5.04 -4.54 1.82
C ILE A 39 3.69 -4.19 2.45
N ILE A 40 2.63 -4.73 1.87
CA ILE A 40 1.28 -4.66 2.45
C ILE A 40 1.08 -5.99 3.16
N GLU A 41 1.10 -5.97 4.49
CA GLU A 41 0.68 -7.13 5.26
C GLU A 41 -0.85 -7.09 5.38
N ILE A 42 -1.47 -8.21 5.02
CA ILE A 42 -2.91 -8.38 5.16
C ILE A 42 -3.13 -9.61 6.02
N SER A 43 -3.50 -9.38 7.26
CA SER A 43 -3.74 -10.44 8.22
C SER A 43 -5.22 -10.81 8.17
N PHE A 44 -5.55 -11.79 7.32
CA PHE A 44 -6.89 -12.34 7.27
C PHE A 44 -7.15 -13.22 8.50
N TRP A 45 -8.33 -13.05 9.08
CA TRP A 45 -8.81 -13.94 10.13
C TRP A 45 -9.28 -15.25 9.50
N ASP A 46 -8.80 -16.39 10.02
CA ASP A 46 -9.22 -17.72 9.59
C ASP A 46 -10.29 -18.27 10.56
N PRO A 47 -11.56 -18.44 10.12
CA PRO A 47 -12.64 -18.94 10.97
C PRO A 47 -12.44 -20.34 11.51
N ASN A 48 -11.63 -21.16 10.83
CA ASN A 48 -11.41 -22.55 11.19
C ASN A 48 -10.21 -22.75 12.13
N LYS A 49 -9.43 -21.68 12.38
CA LYS A 49 -8.34 -21.70 13.34
C LYS A 49 -8.81 -21.13 14.67
N THR A 50 -8.76 -21.96 15.70
CA THR A 50 -9.09 -21.59 17.07
C THR A 50 -7.96 -20.74 17.65
N TYR A 51 -8.02 -19.43 17.44
CA TYR A 51 -7.08 -18.49 18.07
C TYR A 51 -7.48 -18.25 19.54
N GLY A 52 -7.26 -19.25 20.41
CA GLY A 52 -7.52 -19.12 21.85
C GLY A 52 -8.96 -18.72 22.22
N PRO A 53 -9.22 -18.10 23.39
CA PRO A 53 -10.57 -17.74 23.85
C PRO A 53 -11.22 -16.58 23.05
N PHE A 54 -10.61 -16.14 21.95
CA PHE A 54 -11.13 -15.06 21.13
C PHE A 54 -12.26 -15.57 20.24
N ARG A 55 -13.50 -15.31 20.67
CA ARG A 55 -14.64 -15.34 19.74
C ARG A 55 -14.39 -14.30 18.65
N PRO A 56 -14.64 -14.62 17.36
CA PRO A 56 -14.72 -13.57 16.37
C PRO A 56 -15.74 -12.54 16.84
N PRO A 57 -15.45 -11.24 16.70
CA PRO A 57 -16.49 -10.23 16.87
C PRO A 57 -17.68 -10.65 16.01
N GLU A 58 -18.90 -10.45 16.51
CA GLU A 58 -20.03 -10.33 15.62
C GLU A 58 -19.62 -9.28 14.58
N LEU A 59 -19.46 -9.71 13.33
CA LEU A 59 -19.20 -8.81 12.21
C LEU A 59 -20.17 -7.65 12.41
N PRO A 60 -19.72 -6.38 12.35
CA PRO A 60 -20.67 -5.29 12.40
C PRO A 60 -21.60 -5.51 11.21
N ILE A 61 -22.77 -6.10 11.47
CA ILE A 61 -23.86 -6.25 10.52
C ILE A 61 -24.32 -4.82 10.33
N LEU A 62 -23.56 -4.07 9.55
CA LEU A 62 -23.97 -2.80 9.03
C LEU A 62 -25.21 -3.13 8.22
N LYS A 63 -26.36 -2.69 8.72
CA LYS A 63 -27.63 -2.83 8.02
C LYS A 63 -27.60 -2.11 6.65
N HIS A 64 -26.59 -1.25 6.42
CA HIS A 64 -26.46 -0.42 5.23
C HIS A 64 -25.04 -0.44 4.67
N TYR A 65 -24.83 -1.26 3.64
CA TYR A 65 -23.63 -1.23 2.80
C TYR A 65 -24.02 -0.98 1.35
N LYS A 66 -23.16 -0.27 0.62
CA LYS A 66 -23.28 -0.14 -0.82
C LYS A 66 -22.42 -1.21 -1.49
N THR A 67 -23.05 -2.05 -2.30
CA THR A 67 -22.38 -3.17 -2.97
C THR A 67 -21.92 -2.78 -4.36
N PHE A 68 -20.66 -3.09 -4.67
CA PHE A 68 -20.09 -3.02 -6.01
C PHE A 68 -19.67 -4.43 -6.43
N ARG A 69 -20.23 -4.93 -7.52
CA ARG A 69 -19.93 -6.29 -8.03
C ARG A 69 -18.97 -6.20 -9.20
N LEU A 70 -17.90 -6.97 -9.16
CA LEU A 70 -16.92 -7.09 -10.24
C LEU A 70 -17.12 -8.40 -10.97
N GLU A 71 -17.29 -8.33 -12.29
CA GLU A 71 -17.71 -9.46 -13.13
C GLU A 71 -16.59 -10.06 -13.99
N GLY A 72 -15.40 -9.46 -13.97
CA GLY A 72 -14.25 -9.89 -14.78
C GLY A 72 -14.14 -9.20 -16.13
N ASP A 73 -15.04 -8.26 -16.44
CA ASP A 73 -14.92 -7.37 -17.60
C ASP A 73 -14.08 -6.16 -17.22
N ASN A 74 -12.84 -6.12 -17.69
CA ASN A 74 -11.89 -5.06 -17.33
C ASN A 74 -12.43 -3.64 -17.55
N LYS A 75 -13.20 -3.39 -18.63
CA LYS A 75 -13.71 -2.05 -18.91
C LYS A 75 -14.80 -1.68 -17.92
N LYS A 76 -15.79 -2.55 -17.72
CA LYS A 76 -16.89 -2.30 -16.77
C LYS A 76 -16.39 -2.24 -15.34
N ASP A 77 -15.56 -3.20 -14.94
CA ASP A 77 -14.98 -3.28 -13.60
C ASP A 77 -14.14 -2.04 -13.29
N SER A 78 -13.41 -1.47 -14.26
CA SER A 78 -12.65 -0.24 -14.05
C SER A 78 -13.55 0.96 -13.71
N VAL A 79 -14.72 1.07 -14.35
CA VAL A 79 -15.70 2.12 -14.05
C VAL A 79 -16.31 1.90 -12.67
N ILE A 80 -16.71 0.66 -12.36
CA ILE A 80 -17.27 0.27 -11.06
C ILE A 80 -16.27 0.57 -9.93
N LEU A 81 -15.00 0.21 -10.11
CA LEU A 81 -13.94 0.49 -9.15
C LEU A 81 -13.71 1.99 -8.95
N ASN A 82 -13.81 2.81 -9.99
CA ASN A 82 -13.70 4.26 -9.84
C ASN A 82 -14.90 4.85 -9.09
N ILE A 83 -16.12 4.35 -9.32
CA ILE A 83 -17.30 4.75 -8.55
C ILE A 83 -17.15 4.32 -7.09
N ALA A 84 -16.68 3.10 -6.84
CA ALA A 84 -16.42 2.61 -5.49
C ALA A 84 -15.38 3.48 -4.77
N ARG A 85 -14.30 3.88 -5.45
CA ARG A 85 -13.29 4.82 -4.91
C ARG A 85 -13.92 6.14 -4.47
N ILE A 86 -14.73 6.76 -5.33
CA ILE A 86 -15.41 8.04 -5.02
C ILE A 86 -16.36 7.87 -3.83
N GLU A 87 -17.09 6.75 -3.76
CA GLU A 87 -17.99 6.45 -2.64
C GLU A 87 -17.23 6.30 -1.32
N ILE A 88 -16.12 5.56 -1.34
CA ILE A 88 -15.23 5.36 -0.19
C ILE A 88 -14.68 6.71 0.31
N GLU A 89 -14.18 7.55 -0.62
CA GLU A 89 -13.71 8.90 -0.33
C GLU A 89 -14.80 9.77 0.29
N ARG A 90 -16.02 9.73 -0.27
CA ARG A 90 -17.19 10.46 0.22
C ARG A 90 -17.54 10.04 1.65
N GLN A 91 -17.62 8.75 1.93
CA GLN A 91 -17.94 8.23 3.27
C GLN A 91 -16.88 8.63 4.30
N ARG A 92 -15.60 8.68 3.89
CA ARG A 92 -14.48 9.09 4.75
C ARG A 92 -14.56 10.57 5.10
N ILE A 93 -14.76 11.44 4.11
CA ILE A 93 -14.91 12.90 4.30
C ILE A 93 -16.11 13.20 5.20
N GLN A 94 -17.22 12.50 4.99
CA GLN A 94 -18.46 12.68 5.77
C GLN A 94 -18.41 12.02 7.16
N LYS A 95 -17.33 11.32 7.52
CA LYS A 95 -17.16 10.60 8.80
C LYS A 95 -18.35 9.67 9.11
N GLN A 96 -18.90 9.02 8.09
CA GLN A 96 -20.08 8.17 8.28
C GLN A 96 -19.72 6.88 9.02
N LYS A 97 -20.21 6.74 10.25
CA LYS A 97 -19.91 5.59 11.12
C LYS A 97 -20.83 4.38 10.93
N ARG A 98 -21.87 4.49 10.10
CA ARG A 98 -22.92 3.46 9.93
C ARG A 98 -23.10 2.99 8.49
N GLN A 99 -22.24 3.44 7.58
CA GLN A 99 -22.24 3.03 6.18
C GLN A 99 -20.88 2.45 5.86
N GLY A 100 -20.89 1.45 4.99
CA GLY A 100 -19.68 0.83 4.48
C GLY A 100 -19.82 0.56 2.99
N VAL A 101 -18.72 0.11 2.41
CA VAL A 101 -18.68 -0.35 1.01
C VAL A 101 -18.36 -1.83 1.01
N PHE A 102 -19.14 -2.61 0.28
CA PHE A 102 -18.86 -4.03 0.03
C PHE A 102 -18.46 -4.20 -1.43
N ILE A 103 -17.24 -4.68 -1.68
CA ILE A 103 -16.78 -4.98 -3.03
C ILE A 103 -16.80 -6.50 -3.18
N GLN A 104 -17.71 -6.99 -4.02
CA GLN A 104 -17.93 -8.39 -4.28
C GLN A 104 -17.20 -8.81 -5.57
N PHE A 105 -16.35 -9.83 -5.47
CA PHE A 105 -15.62 -10.42 -6.59
C PHE A 105 -16.36 -11.65 -7.09
N ASN A 106 -16.79 -11.63 -8.35
CA ASN A 106 -17.25 -12.84 -9.01
C ASN A 106 -16.05 -13.78 -9.28
N HIS A 107 -16.29 -15.06 -9.52
CA HIS A 107 -15.25 -16.06 -9.86
C HIS A 107 -14.45 -15.70 -11.13
N LYS A 108 -14.98 -14.81 -11.98
CA LYS A 108 -14.32 -14.28 -13.19
C LYS A 108 -13.52 -12.99 -12.92
N ALA A 109 -13.71 -12.36 -11.77
CA ALA A 109 -13.00 -11.14 -11.41
C ALA A 109 -11.49 -11.39 -11.42
N LYS A 110 -10.73 -10.41 -11.92
CA LYS A 110 -9.29 -10.55 -12.05
C LYS A 110 -8.61 -10.25 -10.73
N TYR A 111 -7.53 -10.97 -10.43
CA TYR A 111 -6.70 -10.73 -9.25
C TYR A 111 -6.22 -9.27 -9.15
N TRP A 112 -5.89 -8.63 -10.28
CA TRP A 112 -5.49 -7.22 -10.28
C TRP A 112 -6.59 -6.30 -9.72
N SER A 113 -7.87 -6.65 -9.88
CA SER A 113 -8.99 -5.85 -9.38
C SER A 113 -9.03 -5.88 -7.85
N PHE A 114 -8.72 -7.03 -7.24
CA PHE A 114 -8.53 -7.15 -5.79
C PHE A 114 -7.37 -6.27 -5.30
N ILE A 115 -6.22 -6.32 -5.98
CA ILE A 115 -5.06 -5.47 -5.66
C ILE A 115 -5.41 -3.98 -5.81
N TYR A 116 -6.21 -3.62 -6.82
CA TYR A 116 -6.67 -2.25 -7.00
C TYR A 116 -7.55 -1.77 -5.86
N VAL A 117 -8.43 -2.62 -5.33
CA VAL A 117 -9.25 -2.31 -4.14
C VAL A 117 -8.37 -2.03 -2.92
N LEU A 118 -7.37 -2.87 -2.66
CA LEU A 118 -6.43 -2.65 -1.56
C LEU A 118 -5.67 -1.33 -1.72
N ASN A 119 -5.24 -1.00 -2.95
CA ASN A 119 -4.61 0.28 -3.26
C ASN A 119 -5.54 1.47 -3.03
N ILE A 120 -6.85 1.35 -3.30
CA ILE A 120 -7.84 2.37 -2.97
C ILE A 120 -7.88 2.59 -1.45
N CYS A 121 -7.96 1.51 -0.67
CA CYS A 121 -8.00 1.59 0.79
C CYS A 121 -6.75 2.28 1.34
N LEU A 122 -5.57 1.83 0.91
CA LEU A 122 -4.28 2.39 1.33
C LEU A 122 -4.14 3.88 1.01
N LYS A 123 -4.44 4.29 -0.23
CA LYS A 123 -4.38 5.70 -0.64
C LYS A 123 -5.32 6.58 0.15
N ASN A 124 -6.43 6.02 0.64
CA ASN A 124 -7.42 6.73 1.44
C ASN A 124 -7.18 6.64 2.95
N GLY A 125 -6.10 6.00 3.40
CA GLY A 125 -5.81 5.80 4.82
C GLY A 125 -6.87 4.94 5.51
N ILE A 126 -7.44 3.98 4.79
CA ILE A 126 -8.44 3.05 5.33
C ILE A 126 -7.74 1.82 5.84
N GLU A 127 -7.77 1.67 7.16
CA GLU A 127 -7.12 0.57 7.88
C GLU A 127 -8.08 -0.59 8.12
N ASN A 128 -9.38 -0.33 8.16
CA ASN A 128 -10.39 -1.30 8.56
C ASN A 128 -11.03 -1.94 7.32
N ILE A 129 -10.53 -3.13 6.96
CA ILE A 129 -11.14 -3.98 5.93
C ILE A 129 -11.49 -5.33 6.54
N VAL A 130 -12.55 -5.97 6.06
CA VAL A 130 -12.90 -7.32 6.48
C VAL A 130 -13.21 -8.13 5.24
N GLU A 131 -12.44 -9.19 5.00
CA GLU A 131 -12.79 -10.18 3.99
C GLU A 131 -13.99 -11.01 4.48
N TYR A 132 -14.95 -11.23 3.59
CA TYR A 132 -16.09 -12.09 3.88
C TYR A 132 -16.65 -12.70 2.60
N GLY A 133 -16.68 -14.04 2.57
CA GLY A 133 -17.16 -14.79 1.41
C GLY A 133 -16.32 -14.47 0.17
N ASN A 134 -16.97 -13.94 -0.87
CA ASN A 134 -16.31 -13.57 -2.12
C ASN A 134 -16.04 -12.07 -2.24
N GLY A 135 -15.92 -11.35 -1.13
CA GLY A 135 -15.81 -9.90 -1.15
C GLY A 135 -15.03 -9.30 0.02
N ILE A 136 -14.83 -7.99 -0.05
CA ILE A 136 -14.21 -7.19 1.01
C ILE A 136 -15.19 -6.12 1.45
N PHE A 137 -15.43 -6.05 2.74
CA PHE A 137 -16.04 -4.92 3.40
C PHE A 137 -15.01 -3.87 3.77
N ILE A 138 -15.32 -2.61 3.53
CA ILE A 138 -14.46 -1.45 3.74
C ILE A 138 -15.17 -0.50 4.70
N TYR A 139 -14.52 -0.17 5.81
CA TYR A 139 -15.09 0.61 6.91
C TYR A 139 -14.28 1.89 7.18
N ASN A 140 -14.98 3.00 7.40
CA ASN A 140 -14.39 4.29 7.79
C ASN A 140 -14.48 4.57 9.29
N PHE A 141 -14.75 3.55 10.10
CA PHE A 141 -14.76 3.64 11.55
C PHE A 141 -13.92 2.49 12.13
N PRO A 142 -13.32 2.68 13.32
CA PRO A 142 -12.57 1.62 13.96
C PRO A 142 -13.50 0.45 14.24
N VAL A 143 -13.19 -0.71 13.64
CA VAL A 143 -13.80 -1.96 14.07
C VAL A 143 -13.00 -2.47 15.27
N PRO A 144 -13.65 -2.80 16.40
CA PRO A 144 -12.94 -3.18 17.62
C PRO A 144 -12.09 -4.45 17.40
N PHE A 145 -12.48 -5.28 16.43
CA PHE A 145 -11.78 -6.50 16.03
C PHE A 145 -12.02 -6.71 14.53
N GLY A 146 -10.95 -6.88 13.73
CA GLY A 146 -11.02 -7.09 12.28
C GLY A 146 -9.63 -7.05 11.64
N PRO A 147 -9.46 -7.60 10.42
CA PRO A 147 -8.22 -7.46 9.66
C PRO A 147 -7.82 -5.98 9.56
N ARG A 148 -6.56 -5.69 9.81
CA ARG A 148 -5.99 -4.36 9.59
C ARG A 148 -5.07 -4.40 8.41
N ILE A 149 -5.16 -3.39 7.54
CA ILE A 149 -4.10 -3.16 6.56
C ILE A 149 -3.01 -2.38 7.27
N GLU A 150 -1.86 -3.00 7.44
CA GLU A 150 -0.68 -2.33 7.97
C GLU A 150 0.34 -2.15 6.85
N VAL A 151 0.74 -0.90 6.62
CA VAL A 151 1.86 -0.60 5.73
C VAL A 151 3.12 -0.77 6.55
N ILE A 152 3.78 -1.91 6.38
CA ILE A 152 5.10 -2.12 6.96
C ILE A 152 6.11 -1.47 6.04
N GLY A 153 6.47 -0.23 6.36
CA GLY A 153 7.66 0.38 5.79
C GLY A 153 8.86 -0.46 6.21
N SER A 154 9.68 -0.91 5.26
CA SER A 154 10.97 -1.51 5.60
C SER A 154 11.76 -0.48 6.40
N LYS A 155 11.83 -0.63 7.72
CA LYS A 155 12.97 -0.09 8.46
C LYS A 155 14.17 -0.76 7.82
N GLY A 156 15.03 0.04 7.18
CA GLY A 156 16.17 -0.46 6.43
C GLY A 156 16.89 -1.54 7.23
N TYR A 157 16.97 -2.73 6.65
CA TYR A 157 17.96 -3.72 7.02
C TYR A 157 19.30 -3.30 6.43
#